data_AF-A0A659R3R1-F1
#
_entry.id   AF-A0A659R3R1-F1
#
_cell.length_a   1.000
_cell.length_b   1.000
_cell.length_c   1.000
_cell.angle_alpha   90.00
_cell.angle_beta   90.00
_cell.angle_gamma   90.00
#
_symmetry.space_group_name_H-M   'P 1'
#
loop_
_entity.id
_entity.type
_entity.pdbx_description
1 polymer ?
#
loop_
_entity_poly.entity_id
_entity_poly.type
_entity_poly.pdbx_seq_one_letter_code
_entity_poly.pdbx_strand_id
1 'polypeptide(L)'
;LQVTAAEKSELREWILQWGPLHGVLERKAPERVNALREKQISDYEETYRMLYDEVLKSSGLVDDTDAERTIGARAMESAKKTFLDGLRPLVEEMLGSYLAS
;
A
#
# COMPACT_ATOMS: atom_id res chain seq x y z
N LEU A 1 24.47 -15.83 6.90
CA LEU A 1 24.88 -14.45 6.53
C LEU A 1 23.81 -13.73 5.68
N GLN A 2 23.27 -14.35 4.62
CA GLN A 2 22.25 -13.69 3.77
C GLN A 2 20.96 -13.31 4.51
N VAL A 3 20.43 -14.21 5.36
CA VAL A 3 19.21 -13.93 6.15
C VAL A 3 19.38 -12.73 7.07
N THR A 4 20.47 -12.68 7.85
CA THR A 4 20.76 -11.55 8.76
C THR A 4 20.96 -10.23 8.02
N ALA A 5 21.50 -10.27 6.78
CA ALA A 5 21.66 -9.08 5.96
C ALA A 5 20.29 -8.56 5.47
N ALA A 6 19.44 -9.46 4.95
CA ALA A 6 18.10 -9.13 4.48
C ALA A 6 17.19 -8.62 5.62
N GLU A 7 17.27 -9.25 6.80
CA GLU A 7 16.53 -8.81 7.98
C GLU A 7 16.86 -7.35 8.33
N LYS A 8 18.14 -6.98 8.38
CA LYS A 8 18.54 -5.60 8.69
C LYS A 8 18.09 -4.58 7.65
N SER A 9 18.01 -4.94 6.38
CA SER A 9 17.66 -4.01 5.31
C SER A 9 16.16 -3.93 5.01
N GLU A 10 15.42 -5.02 5.19
CA GLU A 10 14.05 -5.14 4.67
C GLU A 10 12.99 -5.35 5.75
N LEU A 11 13.35 -5.76 6.97
CA LEU A 11 12.37 -6.13 8.01
C LEU A 11 11.33 -5.04 8.28
N ARG A 12 11.75 -3.77 8.31
CA ARG A 12 10.87 -2.62 8.59
C ARG A 12 9.79 -2.43 7.53
N GLU A 13 10.11 -2.65 6.25
CA GLU A 13 9.13 -2.54 5.17
C GLU A 13 8.36 -3.84 4.96
N TRP A 14 9.00 -4.98 5.23
CA TRP A 14 8.36 -6.30 5.18
C TRP A 14 7.25 -6.44 6.23
N ILE A 15 7.52 -6.00 7.47
CA ILE A 15 6.57 -6.14 8.58
C ILE A 15 5.30 -5.31 8.37
N LEU A 16 5.39 -4.17 7.66
CA LEU A 16 4.22 -3.37 7.28
C LEU A 16 3.23 -4.14 6.40
N GLN A 17 3.67 -5.20 5.71
CA GLN A 17 2.82 -6.04 4.86
C GLN A 17 2.32 -7.29 5.59
N TRP A 18 2.74 -7.51 6.84
CA TRP A 18 2.44 -8.74 7.56
C TRP A 18 1.00 -8.76 8.10
N GLY A 19 0.19 -9.71 7.63
CA GLY A 19 -1.24 -9.81 7.98
C GLY A 19 -1.54 -9.83 9.48
N PRO A 20 -0.81 -10.58 10.32
CA PRO A 20 -1.01 -10.53 11.78
C PRO A 20 -0.81 -9.14 12.39
N LEU A 21 0.13 -8.33 11.87
CA LEU A 21 0.29 -6.95 12.32
C LEU A 21 -0.94 -6.11 11.99
N HIS A 22 -1.51 -6.27 10.79
CA HIS A 22 -2.74 -5.55 10.41
C HIS A 22 -3.88 -5.87 11.38
N GLY A 23 -4.06 -7.14 11.74
CA GLY A 23 -5.07 -7.51 12.74
C GLY A 23 -4.83 -6.91 14.13
N VAL A 24 -3.56 -6.73 14.53
CA VAL A 24 -3.24 -6.01 15.78
C VAL A 24 -3.57 -4.52 15.67
N LEU A 25 -3.19 -3.88 14.56
CA LEU A 25 -3.46 -2.46 14.30
C LEU A 25 -4.96 -2.17 14.26
N GLU A 26 -5.75 -3.03 13.60
CA GLU A 26 -7.22 -2.92 13.53
C GLU A 26 -7.87 -2.99 14.92
N ARG A 27 -7.31 -3.77 15.85
CA ARG A 27 -7.81 -3.83 17.24
C ARG A 27 -7.36 -2.66 18.11
N LYS A 28 -6.17 -2.10 17.84
CA LYS A 28 -5.54 -1.08 18.68
C LYS A 28 -5.84 0.35 18.22
N ALA A 29 -6.03 0.56 16.93
CA ALA A 29 -6.32 1.85 16.31
C ALA A 29 -7.40 1.71 15.22
N PRO A 30 -8.59 1.17 15.55
CA PRO A 30 -9.62 0.80 14.58
C PRO A 30 -10.02 1.97 13.67
N GLU A 31 -10.28 3.14 14.23
CA GLU A 31 -10.70 4.32 13.46
C GLU A 31 -9.62 4.79 12.48
N ARG A 32 -8.36 4.84 12.92
CA ARG A 32 -7.23 5.27 12.09
C ARG A 32 -6.99 4.27 10.95
N VAL A 33 -7.07 2.96 11.23
CA VAL A 33 -6.89 1.93 10.21
C VAL A 33 -8.06 1.89 9.22
N ASN A 34 -9.30 2.03 9.69
CA ASN A 34 -10.46 2.10 8.81
C ASN A 34 -10.39 3.32 7.87
N ALA A 35 -10.01 4.49 8.39
CA ALA A 35 -9.81 5.68 7.57
C ALA A 35 -8.73 5.45 6.49
N LEU A 36 -7.65 4.74 6.81
CA LEU A 36 -6.62 4.38 5.83
C LEU A 36 -7.14 3.38 4.78
N ARG A 37 -8.00 2.44 5.14
CA ARG A 37 -8.63 1.49 4.20
C ARG A 37 -9.60 2.19 3.26
N GLU A 38 -10.46 3.07 3.78
CA GLU A 38 -11.37 3.89 2.97
C GLU A 38 -10.58 4.77 2.00
N LYS A 39 -9.51 5.41 2.50
CA LYS A 39 -8.60 6.18 1.65
C LYS A 39 -7.93 5.33 0.59
N GLN A 40 -7.50 4.09 0.90
CA GLN A 40 -6.89 3.19 -0.09
C GLN A 40 -7.84 2.89 -1.27
N ILE A 41 -9.15 2.73 -0.99
CA ILE A 41 -10.16 2.51 -2.04
C ILE A 41 -10.30 3.78 -2.90
N SER A 42 -10.44 4.95 -2.28
CA SER A 42 -10.52 6.24 -3.00
C SER A 42 -9.28 6.50 -3.85
N ASP A 43 -8.09 6.30 -3.27
CA ASP A 43 -6.81 6.50 -3.95
C ASP A 43 -6.68 5.60 -5.19
N TYR A 44 -7.18 4.37 -5.12
CA TYR A 44 -7.23 3.46 -6.27
C TYR A 44 -8.14 4.02 -7.36
N GLU A 45 -9.38 4.41 -7.02
CA GLU A 45 -10.36 4.89 -8.00
C GLU A 45 -9.90 6.18 -8.69
N GLU A 46 -9.34 7.11 -7.92
CA GLU A 46 -8.79 8.37 -8.41
C GLU A 46 -7.57 8.14 -9.32
N THR A 47 -6.61 7.33 -8.87
CA THR A 47 -5.41 7.01 -9.66
C THR A 47 -5.78 6.26 -10.94
N TYR A 48 -6.74 5.34 -10.85
CA TYR A 48 -7.25 4.60 -12.00
C TYR A 48 -7.87 5.56 -13.02
N ARG A 49 -8.74 6.47 -12.58
CA ARG A 49 -9.38 7.45 -13.46
C ARG A 49 -8.34 8.34 -14.15
N MET A 50 -7.36 8.83 -13.41
CA MET A 50 -6.26 9.62 -13.94
C MET A 50 -5.49 8.85 -15.02
N LEU A 51 -5.08 7.60 -14.74
CA LEU A 51 -4.37 6.77 -15.71
C LEU A 51 -5.24 6.42 -16.93
N TYR A 52 -6.55 6.22 -16.74
CA TYR A 52 -7.48 5.98 -17.83
C TYR A 52 -7.53 7.19 -18.78
N ASP A 53 -7.62 8.40 -18.23
CA ASP A 53 -7.69 9.63 -19.02
C ASP A 53 -6.34 9.98 -19.67
N GLU A 54 -5.24 9.85 -18.93
CA GLU A 54 -3.91 10.28 -19.40
C GLU A 54 -3.18 9.23 -20.24
N VAL A 55 -3.45 7.93 -20.05
CA VAL A 55 -2.77 6.85 -20.76
C VAL A 55 -3.68 6.22 -21.80
N LEU A 56 -4.87 5.74 -21.40
CA LEU A 56 -5.71 4.97 -22.32
C LEU A 56 -6.39 5.85 -23.36
N LYS A 57 -7.08 6.92 -22.93
CA LYS A 57 -7.75 7.83 -23.87
C LYS A 57 -6.76 8.52 -24.80
N SER A 58 -5.65 9.01 -24.28
CA SER A 58 -4.63 9.71 -25.08
C SER A 58 -3.97 8.81 -26.13
N SER A 59 -3.85 7.51 -25.84
CA SER A 59 -3.22 6.52 -26.72
C SER A 59 -4.22 5.75 -27.57
N GLY A 60 -5.53 6.02 -27.45
CA GLY A 60 -6.58 5.28 -28.18
C GLY A 60 -6.74 3.82 -27.74
N LEU A 61 -6.36 3.49 -26.51
CA LEU A 61 -6.34 2.12 -25.94
C LEU A 61 -7.55 1.84 -25.03
N VAL A 62 -8.65 2.59 -25.18
CA VAL A 62 -9.82 2.50 -24.30
C VAL A 62 -10.50 1.13 -24.32
N ASP A 63 -10.48 0.44 -25.46
CA ASP A 63 -11.08 -0.88 -25.63
C ASP A 63 -10.06 -2.03 -25.46
N ASP A 64 -8.82 -1.72 -25.08
CA ASP A 64 -7.77 -2.70 -24.82
C ASP A 64 -7.83 -3.18 -23.37
N THR A 65 -8.40 -4.38 -23.16
CA THR A 65 -8.55 -5.00 -21.84
C THR A 65 -7.20 -5.25 -21.15
N ASP A 66 -6.13 -5.51 -21.89
CA ASP A 66 -4.81 -5.75 -21.31
C ASP A 66 -4.16 -4.44 -20.85
N ALA A 67 -4.36 -3.35 -21.62
CA ALA A 67 -3.98 -2.00 -21.22
C ALA A 67 -4.76 -1.55 -19.98
N GLU A 68 -6.07 -1.82 -19.94
CA GLU A 68 -6.94 -1.55 -18.79
C GLU A 68 -6.48 -2.29 -17.53
N ARG A 69 -6.19 -3.60 -17.65
CA ARG A 69 -5.63 -4.39 -16.54
C ARG A 69 -4.29 -3.84 -16.05
N THR A 70 -3.45 -3.38 -16.96
CA THR A 70 -2.14 -2.82 -16.63
C THR A 70 -2.25 -1.54 -15.80
N ILE A 71 -3.13 -0.60 -16.19
CA ILE A 71 -3.33 0.61 -15.39
C ILE A 71 -4.02 0.31 -14.05
N GLY A 72 -4.92 -0.69 -14.00
CA GLY A 72 -5.54 -1.16 -12.75
C GLY A 72 -4.51 -1.70 -11.76
N ALA A 73 -3.57 -2.53 -12.23
CA ALA A 73 -2.47 -3.02 -11.40
C ALA A 73 -1.60 -1.88 -10.86
N ARG A 74 -1.27 -0.89 -11.69
CA ARG A 74 -0.49 0.30 -11.29
C ARG A 74 -1.24 1.16 -10.26
N ALA A 75 -2.54 1.38 -10.45
CA ALA A 75 -3.37 2.10 -9.50
C ALA A 75 -3.43 1.38 -8.14
N MET A 76 -3.57 0.06 -8.15
CA MET A 76 -3.59 -0.76 -6.93
C MET A 76 -2.23 -0.72 -6.21
N GLU A 77 -1.12 -0.81 -6.94
CA GLU A 77 0.22 -0.69 -6.37
C GLU A 77 0.45 0.70 -5.74
N SER A 78 0.03 1.76 -6.43
CA SER A 78 0.08 3.14 -5.92
C SER A 78 -0.73 3.29 -4.62
N ALA A 79 -2.00 2.86 -4.63
CA ALA A 79 -2.87 2.93 -3.46
C ALA A 79 -2.33 2.10 -2.28
N LYS A 80 -1.79 0.90 -2.55
CA LYS A 80 -1.14 0.06 -1.54
C LYS A 80 0.07 0.76 -0.93
N LYS A 81 0.91 1.43 -1.72
CA LYS A 81 2.05 2.19 -1.21
C LYS A 81 1.59 3.30 -0.25
N THR A 82 0.61 4.11 -0.64
CA THR A 82 0.06 5.18 0.20
C THR A 82 -0.55 4.64 1.49
N PHE A 83 -1.25 3.50 1.42
CA PHE A 83 -1.79 2.82 2.59
C PHE A 83 -0.68 2.38 3.57
N LEU A 84 0.38 1.73 3.07
CA LEU A 84 1.52 1.29 3.90
C LEU A 84 2.27 2.48 4.51
N ASP A 85 2.44 3.58 3.75
CA ASP A 85 3.03 4.82 4.25
C ASP A 85 2.19 5.42 5.39
N GLY A 86 0.85 5.32 5.32
CA GLY A 86 -0.06 5.69 6.40
C GLY A 86 -0.02 4.78 7.62
N LEU A 87 0.28 3.48 7.45
CA LEU A 87 0.48 2.55 8.55
C LEU A 87 1.82 2.76 9.28
N ARG A 88 2.86 3.21 8.58
CA ARG A 88 4.21 3.38 9.14
C ARG A 88 4.23 4.14 10.49
N PRO A 89 3.59 5.31 10.66
CA PRO A 89 3.57 5.99 11.95
C PRO A 89 2.85 5.21 13.06
N LEU A 90 1.80 4.43 12.73
CA LEU A 90 1.12 3.57 13.71
C LEU A 90 2.03 2.45 14.22
N VAL A 91 2.79 1.87 13.30
CA VAL A 91 3.71 0.78 13.59
C VAL A 91 4.90 1.29 14.38
N GLU A 92 5.45 2.46 14.06
CA GLU A 92 6.54 3.06 14.82
C GLU A 92 6.09 3.43 16.25
N GLU A 93 4.88 3.97 16.41
CA GLU A 93 4.28 4.27 17.73
C GLU A 93 4.15 3.01 18.61
N MET A 94 3.79 1.87 18.00
CA MET A 94 3.50 0.64 18.74
C MET A 94 4.70 -0.28 18.92
N LEU A 95 5.54 -0.39 17.89
CA LEU A 95 6.62 -1.36 17.78
C LEU A 95 8.01 -0.73 17.69
N GLY A 96 8.14 0.60 17.63
CA GLY A 96 9.43 1.27 17.44
C GLY A 96 10.51 0.84 18.45
N SER A 97 10.14 0.69 19.73
CA SER A 97 11.05 0.20 20.77
C SER A 97 11.44 -1.28 20.62
N TYR A 98 10.59 -2.08 19.98
CA TYR A 98 10.81 -3.51 19.73
C TYR A 98 11.56 -3.78 18.41
N LEU A 99 11.62 -2.78 17.53
CA LEU A 99 12.30 -2.82 16.23
C LEU A 99 13.66 -2.08 16.23
N ALA A 100 14.15 -1.67 17.41
CA ALA A 100 15.35 -0.86 17.58
C ALA A 100 16.68 -1.65 17.58
N SER A 101 16.65 -2.95 17.33
CA SER A 101 17.82 -3.86 17.40
C SER A 101 18.40 -4.22 16.05
#